data_AF-A0A836TI28-F1
#
_entry.id   AF-A0A836TI28-F1
#
_cell.length_a   1.000
_cell.length_b   1.000
_cell.length_c   1.000
_cell.angle_alpha   90.00
_cell.angle_beta   90.00
_cell.angle_gamma   90.00
#
_symmetry.space_group_name_H-M   'P 1'
#
loop_
_entity.id
_entity.type
_entity.pdbx_description
1 polymer ?
#
loop_
_entity_poly.entity_id
_entity_poly.type
_entity_poly.pdbx_seq_one_letter_code
_entity_poly.pdbx_strand_id
1 'polypeptide(L)' 'MNDSIQGAAETSTSNETVFNIKKDQLPLHCPLPEMSLWNQHPRVYLPIEDSAKAKCPYCGSEFVLEK' A
#
# COMPACT_ATOMS: atom_id res chain seq x y z
N MET A 1 -9.05 -30.99 6.69
CA MET A 1 -7.76 -30.28 6.51
C MET A 1 -8.06 -28.80 6.76
N ASN A 2 -7.19 -28.13 7.52
CA ASN A 2 -7.26 -26.76 8.08
C ASN A 2 -8.18 -25.76 7.33
N ASP A 3 -9.14 -25.09 7.98
CA ASP A 3 -9.07 -23.91 8.87
C ASP A 3 -8.39 -22.65 8.29
N SER A 4 -9.07 -21.50 8.46
CA SER A 4 -8.71 -20.10 8.16
C SER A 4 -9.22 -19.60 6.78
N ILE A 5 -10.36 -18.89 6.64
CA ILE A 5 -10.78 -17.57 7.16
C ILE A 5 -9.83 -16.43 6.76
N GLN A 6 -10.44 -15.40 6.13
CA GLN A 6 -9.94 -14.06 5.71
C GLN A 6 -9.28 -13.98 4.32
N GLY A 7 -9.62 -13.03 3.44
CA GLY A 7 -10.42 -11.83 3.59
C GLY A 7 -10.82 -11.25 2.23
N ALA A 8 -11.87 -10.45 2.27
CA ALA A 8 -12.60 -9.89 1.14
C ALA A 8 -11.73 -9.10 0.16
N ALA A 9 -11.94 -9.33 -1.13
CA ALA A 9 -11.85 -8.31 -2.18
C ALA A 9 -12.58 -8.77 -3.45
N GLU A 10 -13.86 -9.09 -3.31
CA GLU A 10 -14.78 -9.12 -4.46
C GLU A 10 -15.65 -7.85 -4.39
N THR A 11 -15.17 -6.77 -5.00
CA THR A 11 -16.07 -5.70 -5.46
C THR A 11 -15.52 -5.03 -6.72
N SER A 12 -16.41 -4.90 -7.69
CA SER A 12 -16.22 -4.52 -9.08
C SER A 12 -15.58 -3.13 -9.31
N THR A 13 -14.69 -3.08 -10.31
CA THR A 13 -14.26 -1.90 -11.10
C THR A 13 -13.31 -0.89 -10.42
N SER A 14 -12.17 -0.70 -11.09
CA SER A 14 -11.00 0.19 -10.81
C SER A 14 -9.96 -0.37 -9.82
N ASN A 15 -8.82 -0.78 -10.38
CA ASN A 15 -7.63 -1.34 -9.72
C ASN A 15 -6.80 -0.27 -8.96
N GLU A 16 -7.45 0.66 -8.26
CA GLU A 16 -6.79 1.75 -7.55
C GLU A 16 -6.81 1.49 -6.04
N THR A 17 -5.70 0.95 -5.53
CA THR A 17 -5.49 0.76 -4.09
C THR A 17 -4.92 2.06 -3.51
N VAL A 18 -5.77 2.83 -2.81
CA VAL A 18 -5.39 4.07 -2.13
C VAL A 18 -5.15 3.78 -0.64
N PHE A 19 -4.00 4.15 -0.10
CA PHE A 19 -3.59 3.93 1.28
C PHE A 19 -3.38 5.25 2.00
N ASN A 20 -4.14 5.47 3.08
CA ASN A 20 -3.98 6.62 3.96
C ASN A 20 -2.86 6.34 4.97
N ILE A 21 -1.76 7.05 4.84
CA ILE A 21 -0.53 6.92 5.64
C ILE A 21 -0.47 8.06 6.64
N LYS A 22 -0.07 7.76 7.87
CA LYS A 22 0.20 8.78 8.89
C LYS A 22 1.70 9.11 8.94
N LYS A 23 2.05 10.28 9.47
CA LYS A 23 3.46 10.65 9.66
C LYS A 23 4.25 9.65 10.52
N ASP A 24 3.58 8.95 11.42
CA ASP A 24 4.20 7.92 12.27
C ASP A 24 4.62 6.65 11.48
N GLN A 25 4.17 6.51 10.23
CA GLN A 25 4.53 5.40 9.34
C GLN A 25 5.67 5.75 8.37
N LEU A 26 6.30 6.90 8.56
CA LEU A 26 7.47 7.32 7.78
C LEU A 26 8.74 6.67 8.35
N PRO A 27 9.71 6.30 7.49
CA PRO A 27 9.72 6.47 6.04
C PRO A 27 8.79 5.47 5.31
N LEU A 28 7.93 6.01 4.44
CA LEU A 28 6.98 5.20 3.67
C LEU A 28 7.74 4.30 2.70
N HIS A 29 7.47 3.01 2.79
CA HIS A 29 7.98 2.02 1.86
C HIS A 29 6.84 1.16 1.32
N CYS A 30 6.92 0.82 0.04
CA CYS A 30 6.05 -0.15 -0.57
C CYS A 30 6.87 -1.42 -0.84
N PRO A 31 6.39 -2.63 -0.46
CA PRO A 31 5.09 -2.97 0.15
C PRO A 31 4.99 -2.63 1.66
N LEU A 32 3.78 -2.34 2.15
CA LEU A 32 3.57 -2.14 3.60
C LEU A 32 3.69 -3.47 4.36
N PRO A 33 4.01 -3.44 5.67
CA PRO A 33 4.13 -4.64 6.50
C PRO A 33 2.86 -5.51 6.54
N GLU A 34 1.69 -4.88 6.44
CA GLU A 34 0.38 -5.54 6.44
C GLU A 34 -0.04 -6.05 5.04
N MET A 35 0.72 -5.74 3.98
CA MET A 35 0.42 -6.21 2.63
C MET A 35 1.15 -7.51 2.32
N SER A 36 0.41 -8.55 1.97
CA SER A 36 0.94 -9.83 1.44
C SER A 36 1.52 -9.73 0.02
N LEU A 37 1.89 -8.54 -0.46
CA LEU A 37 2.46 -8.30 -1.80
C LEU A 37 3.98 -8.58 -1.86
N TRP A 38 4.48 -9.43 -0.97
CA TRP A 38 5.91 -9.65 -0.69
C TRP A 38 6.74 -10.07 -1.93
N ASN A 39 6.10 -10.54 -3.01
CA ASN A 39 6.78 -11.06 -4.20
C ASN A 39 6.53 -10.25 -5.50
N GLN A 40 5.86 -9.10 -5.45
CA GLN A 40 5.52 -8.34 -6.66
C GLN A 40 6.62 -7.37 -7.13
N HIS A 41 7.41 -6.80 -6.22
CA HIS A 41 8.53 -5.94 -6.55
C HIS A 41 9.49 -5.76 -5.35
N PRO A 42 10.72 -5.26 -5.58
CA PRO A 42 11.64 -4.88 -4.50
C PRO A 42 11.06 -3.79 -3.59
N ARG A 43 11.50 -3.74 -2.33
CA ARG A 43 11.14 -2.67 -1.40
C ARG A 43 11.65 -1.33 -1.93
N VAL A 44 10.74 -0.37 -2.10
CA VAL A 44 11.07 0.99 -2.53
C VAL A 44 10.56 2.01 -1.53
N TYR A 45 11.31 3.08 -1.35
CA TYR A 45 10.94 4.20 -0.49
C TYR A 45 10.27 5.29 -1.33
N LEU A 46 9.10 5.74 -0.88
CA LEU A 46 8.28 6.73 -1.57
C LEU A 46 8.35 8.06 -0.79
N PRO A 47 8.81 9.16 -1.41
CA PRO A 47 8.93 10.46 -0.74
C PRO A 47 7.57 11.15 -0.64
N ILE A 48 6.71 10.65 0.26
CA ILE A 48 5.37 11.23 0.49
C ILE A 48 5.41 12.44 1.44
N GLU A 49 6.49 12.63 2.19
CA GLU A 49 6.65 13.71 3.17
C GLU A 49 6.55 15.09 2.54
N ASP A 50 7.14 15.27 1.36
CA ASP A 50 7.15 16.56 0.65
C ASP A 50 5.88 16.79 -0.17
N SER A 51 5.30 15.72 -0.74
CA SER A 51 4.21 15.83 -1.72
C SER A 51 2.83 15.55 -1.13
N ALA A 52 2.74 15.07 0.11
CA ALA A 52 1.52 14.55 0.77
C ALA A 52 0.78 13.42 0.02
N LYS A 53 1.20 13.08 -1.19
CA LYS A 53 0.71 11.98 -2.01
C LYS A 53 1.89 11.36 -2.74
N ALA A 54 1.91 10.04 -2.84
CA ALA A 54 2.94 9.30 -3.56
C ALA A 54 2.32 8.09 -4.27
N LYS A 55 2.77 7.79 -5.48
CA LYS A 55 2.30 6.63 -6.23
C LYS A 55 3.45 5.67 -6.46
N CYS A 56 3.23 4.39 -6.15
CA CYS A 56 4.24 3.37 -6.42
C CYS A 56 4.32 3.09 -7.93
N PRO A 57 5.52 3.16 -8.53
CA PRO A 57 5.69 2.89 -9.96
C PRO A 57 5.56 1.40 -10.32
N TYR A 58 5.55 0.50 -9.33
CA TYR A 58 5.47 -0.94 -9.54
C TYR A 58 4.05 -1.47 -9.37
N CYS A 59 3.47 -1.31 -8.19
CA CYS A 59 2.13 -1.81 -7.90
C CYS A 59 1.02 -0.85 -8.31
N GLY A 60 1.33 0.40 -8.67
CA GLY A 60 0.33 1.41 -9.02
C GLY A 60 -0.48 1.94 -7.85
N SER A 61 -0.24 1.46 -6.61
CA SER A 61 -0.92 1.93 -5.42
C SER A 61 -0.63 3.39 -5.14
N GLU A 62 -1.67 4.11 -4.74
CA GLU A 62 -1.60 5.51 -4.34
C GLU A 62 -1.53 5.58 -2.82
N PHE A 63 -0.64 6.41 -2.30
CA PHE A 63 -0.45 6.64 -0.89
C PHE A 63 -0.75 8.12 -0.62
N VAL A 64 -1.54 8.40 0.41
CA VAL A 64 -1.95 9.75 0.79
C VAL A 64 -1.59 9.98 2.25
N LEU A 65 -0.84 11.04 2.53
CA LEU A 65 -0.43 11.41 3.88
C LEU A 65 -1.58 12.16 4.57
N GLU A 66 -2.21 11.49 5.53
CA GLU A 66 -3.17 12.10 6.45
C GLU A 66 -2.40 12.99 7.46
N LYS A 67 -2.95 14.17 7.75
CA LYS A 67 -2.38 15.15 8.69
C LYS A 67 -2.60 14.76 10.15
#